data_AF-A0A7C3YBE0-F1
#
_entry.id   AF-A0A7C3YBE0-F1
#
_cell.length_a   1.000
_cell.length_b   1.000
_cell.length_c   1.000
_cell.angle_alpha   90.00
_cell.angle_beta   90.00
_cell.angle_gamma   90.00
#
_symmetry.space_group_name_H-M   'P 1'
#
loop_
_entity.id
_entity.type
_entity.pdbx_description
1 polymer ?
#
loop_
_entity_poly.entity_id
_entity_poly.type
_entity_poly.pdbx_seq_one_letter_code
_entity_poly.pdbx_strand_id
1 'polypeptide(L)'
;MNTLNVEQVVAVLTTLTLDLQAQKDYLIELDSAIGDGDLGITVDRGFQGVRDGLQEHANDIGRILFKAGMDFSNSAGSTMGALLGTAFMRAGKQVQGQREISLADVVRMVKAAEDGIKEKGKAQPGDKTMLDALAPAREALEQAALAGTDLAEAMKQAASAAEKGVQSTINMQASFGRARWLGERTIGHQDPGATLVFLIARSLAGTLERMSNPV
;
A
#
# COMPACT_ATOMS: atom_id res chain seq x y z
N MET A 1 18.89 5.16 -7.75
CA MET A 1 18.22 6.47 -7.56
C MET A 1 18.02 6.66 -6.05
N ASN A 2 18.36 7.80 -5.45
CA ASN A 2 18.41 7.93 -3.98
C ASN A 2 17.25 8.73 -3.37
N THR A 3 16.58 9.55 -4.18
CA THR A 3 15.50 10.44 -3.74
C THR A 3 14.41 10.55 -4.80
N LEU A 4 13.23 11.03 -4.39
CA LEU A 4 12.11 11.37 -5.27
C LEU A 4 11.66 12.80 -5.02
N ASN A 5 11.59 13.60 -6.07
CA ASN A 5 10.99 14.93 -6.02
C ASN A 5 9.46 14.87 -6.19
N VAL A 6 8.80 16.04 -6.06
CA VAL A 6 7.35 16.20 -6.23
C VAL A 6 6.80 15.55 -7.50
N GLU A 7 7.39 15.85 -8.66
CA GLU A 7 6.92 15.34 -9.96
C GLU A 7 7.04 13.82 -10.05
N GLN A 8 8.13 13.26 -9.52
CA GLN A 8 8.32 11.81 -9.45
C GLN A 8 7.31 11.15 -8.53
N VAL A 9 6.97 11.76 -7.38
CA VAL A 9 5.90 11.26 -6.50
C VAL A 9 4.55 11.28 -7.20
N VAL A 10 4.21 12.34 -7.93
CA VAL A 10 2.96 12.43 -8.70
C VAL A 10 2.92 11.36 -9.80
N ALA A 11 4.02 11.17 -10.53
CA ALA A 11 4.13 10.12 -11.56
C ALA A 11 4.00 8.71 -10.96
N VAL A 12 4.59 8.48 -9.78
CA VAL A 12 4.47 7.23 -9.03
C VAL A 12 3.01 6.97 -8.64
N LEU A 13 2.32 7.96 -8.06
CA LEU A 13 0.90 7.81 -7.67
C LEU A 13 -0.01 7.59 -8.89
N THR A 14 0.27 8.28 -10.00
CA THR A 14 -0.46 8.10 -11.26
C THR A 14 -0.32 6.68 -11.79
N THR A 15 0.92 6.15 -11.80
CA THR A 15 1.20 4.78 -12.23
C THR A 15 0.56 3.76 -11.29
N LEU A 16 0.64 4.00 -9.98
CA LEU A 16 0.01 3.15 -8.97
C LEU A 16 -1.50 3.05 -9.18
N THR A 17 -2.18 4.16 -9.46
CA THR A 17 -3.62 4.13 -9.79
C THR A 17 -3.89 3.22 -10.98
N LEU A 18 -3.16 3.38 -12.08
CA LEU A 18 -3.38 2.58 -13.29
C LEU A 18 -3.12 1.09 -13.04
N ASP A 19 -2.01 0.77 -12.37
CA ASP A 19 -1.64 -0.60 -12.07
C ASP A 19 -2.70 -1.29 -11.19
N LEU A 20 -3.22 -0.61 -10.17
CA LEU A 20 -4.24 -1.20 -9.29
C LEU A 20 -5.63 -1.28 -9.91
N GLN A 21 -6.01 -0.33 -10.77
CA GLN A 21 -7.24 -0.44 -11.55
C GLN A 21 -7.20 -1.67 -12.46
N ALA A 22 -6.03 -2.00 -13.04
CA ALA A 22 -5.85 -3.20 -13.84
C ALA A 22 -5.93 -4.51 -13.02
N GLN A 23 -5.82 -4.45 -11.69
CA GLN A 23 -5.94 -5.62 -10.79
C GLN A 23 -7.35 -5.78 -10.19
N LYS A 24 -8.33 -4.98 -10.64
CA LYS A 24 -9.70 -4.97 -10.10
C LYS A 24 -10.34 -6.35 -10.04
N ASP A 25 -10.41 -7.06 -11.17
CA ASP A 25 -11.13 -8.34 -11.23
C ASP A 25 -10.43 -9.42 -10.40
N TYR A 26 -9.09 -9.40 -10.37
CA TYR A 26 -8.30 -10.29 -9.53
C TYR A 26 -8.56 -10.05 -8.03
N LEU A 27 -8.65 -8.79 -7.60
CA LEU A 27 -8.98 -8.46 -6.21
C LEU A 27 -10.42 -8.85 -5.85
N ILE A 28 -11.37 -8.74 -6.78
CA ILE A 28 -12.74 -9.24 -6.61
C ILE A 28 -12.74 -10.76 -6.43
N GLU A 29 -11.98 -11.49 -7.26
CA GLU A 29 -11.88 -12.95 -7.18
C GLU A 29 -11.37 -13.41 -5.80
N LEU A 30 -10.26 -12.83 -5.32
CA LEU A 30 -9.68 -13.18 -4.02
C LEU A 30 -10.63 -12.86 -2.87
N ASP A 31 -11.24 -11.68 -2.90
CA ASP A 31 -12.16 -11.25 -1.86
C ASP A 31 -13.51 -11.99 -1.92
N SER A 32 -13.90 -12.53 -3.08
CA SER A 32 -15.08 -13.40 -3.19
C SER A 32 -14.87 -14.77 -2.54
N ALA A 33 -13.61 -15.24 -2.47
CA ALA A 33 -13.30 -16.52 -1.87
C ALA A 33 -13.44 -16.51 -0.33
N ILE A 34 -13.09 -15.39 0.31
CA ILE A 34 -13.03 -15.28 1.78
C ILE A 34 -13.65 -13.99 2.35
N GLY A 35 -14.46 -13.28 1.57
CA GLY A 35 -15.08 -12.01 1.91
C GLY A 35 -16.40 -11.82 1.15
N ASP A 36 -16.70 -10.61 0.70
CA ASP A 36 -17.91 -10.27 -0.04
C ASP A 36 -17.64 -9.78 -1.48
N GLY A 37 -16.41 -9.88 -1.95
CA GLY A 37 -16.04 -9.61 -3.34
C GLY A 37 -16.07 -8.13 -3.73
N ASP A 38 -16.03 -7.21 -2.76
CA ASP A 38 -16.12 -5.77 -3.01
C ASP A 38 -14.75 -5.07 -3.10
N LEU A 39 -13.66 -5.76 -2.75
CA LEU A 39 -12.34 -5.13 -2.63
C LEU A 39 -11.87 -4.47 -3.93
N GLY A 40 -11.95 -5.16 -5.07
CA GLY A 40 -11.51 -4.57 -6.34
C GLY A 40 -12.34 -3.34 -6.74
N ILE A 41 -13.63 -3.31 -6.41
CA ILE A 41 -14.50 -2.15 -6.63
C ILE A 41 -14.09 -0.99 -5.72
N THR A 42 -13.80 -1.29 -4.45
CA THR A 42 -13.28 -0.32 -3.47
C THR A 42 -11.99 0.32 -3.97
N VAL A 43 -11.02 -0.50 -4.41
CA VAL A 43 -9.71 -0.05 -4.88
C VAL A 43 -9.84 0.80 -6.15
N ASP A 44 -10.63 0.34 -7.13
CA ASP A 44 -10.88 1.07 -8.38
C ASP A 44 -11.47 2.46 -8.12
N ARG A 45 -12.53 2.55 -7.30
CA ARG A 45 -13.16 3.84 -6.94
C ARG A 45 -12.23 4.74 -6.14
N GLY A 46 -11.50 4.19 -5.17
CA GLY A 46 -10.59 4.96 -4.33
C GLY A 46 -9.45 5.57 -5.15
N PHE A 47 -8.79 4.79 -6.00
CA PHE A 47 -7.68 5.28 -6.83
C PHE A 47 -8.14 6.15 -8.00
N GLN A 48 -9.37 5.99 -8.49
CA GLN A 48 -10.00 6.98 -9.37
C GLN A 48 -10.05 8.35 -8.69
N GLY A 49 -10.53 8.43 -7.45
CA GLY A 49 -10.57 9.68 -6.68
C GLY A 49 -9.18 10.30 -6.48
N VAL A 50 -8.17 9.47 -6.20
CA VAL A 50 -6.77 9.92 -6.11
C VAL A 50 -6.31 10.54 -7.42
N ARG A 51 -6.54 9.87 -8.57
CA ARG A 51 -6.10 10.37 -9.87
C ARG A 51 -6.76 11.70 -10.24
N ASP A 52 -8.05 11.83 -9.98
CA ASP A 52 -8.77 13.09 -10.24
C ASP A 52 -8.21 14.22 -9.35
N GLY A 53 -7.86 13.90 -8.11
CA GLY A 53 -7.21 14.83 -7.16
C GLY A 53 -5.77 15.20 -7.48
N LEU A 54 -5.08 14.47 -8.37
CA LEU A 54 -3.70 14.75 -8.78
C LEU A 54 -3.58 15.74 -9.94
N GLN A 55 -4.68 16.10 -10.62
CA GLN A 55 -4.65 17.06 -11.75
C GLN A 55 -4.12 18.44 -11.32
N GLU A 56 -4.42 18.84 -10.09
CA GLU A 56 -3.87 20.03 -9.45
C GLU A 56 -3.25 19.63 -8.11
N HIS A 57 -1.93 19.73 -8.00
CA HIS A 57 -1.20 19.31 -6.81
C HIS A 57 -0.37 20.42 -6.19
N ALA A 58 -0.18 20.34 -4.87
CA ALA A 58 0.71 21.21 -4.15
C ALA A 58 2.18 20.96 -4.55
N ASN A 59 3.06 21.89 -4.21
CA ASN A 59 4.50 21.70 -4.30
C ASN A 59 5.07 21.23 -2.94
N ASP A 60 4.44 20.20 -2.37
CA ASP A 60 4.68 19.65 -1.03
C ASP A 60 4.22 18.18 -1.02
N ILE A 61 5.17 17.25 -0.94
CA ILE A 61 4.92 15.80 -1.02
C ILE A 61 3.98 15.34 0.10
N GLY A 62 4.15 15.87 1.31
CA GLY A 62 3.29 15.51 2.43
C GLY A 62 1.83 15.93 2.21
N ARG A 63 1.61 17.11 1.64
CA ARG A 63 0.25 17.57 1.26
C ARG A 63 -0.35 16.73 0.15
N ILE A 64 0.44 16.33 -0.86
CA ILE A 64 -0.02 15.47 -1.95
C ILE A 64 -0.49 14.12 -1.39
N LEU A 65 0.34 13.46 -0.58
CA LEU A 65 0.01 12.17 0.02
C LEU A 65 -1.18 12.25 0.98
N PHE A 66 -1.25 13.33 1.77
CA PHE A 66 -2.39 13.55 2.66
C PHE A 66 -3.69 13.71 1.88
N LYS A 67 -3.68 14.53 0.82
CA LYS A 67 -4.83 14.71 -0.07
C LYS A 67 -5.21 13.39 -0.78
N ALA A 68 -4.24 12.63 -1.29
CA ALA A 68 -4.50 11.32 -1.89
C ALA A 68 -5.20 10.37 -0.90
N GLY A 69 -4.77 10.35 0.37
CA GLY A 69 -5.44 9.56 1.40
C GLY A 69 -6.87 10.01 1.71
N MET A 70 -7.14 11.32 1.70
CA MET A 70 -8.49 11.86 1.84
C MET A 70 -9.37 11.51 0.64
N ASP A 71 -8.88 11.73 -0.57
CA ASP A 71 -9.62 11.45 -1.81
C ASP A 71 -9.95 9.97 -1.91
N PHE A 72 -8.97 9.09 -1.63
CA PHE A 72 -9.19 7.64 -1.59
C PHE A 72 -10.31 7.28 -0.60
N SER A 73 -10.23 7.77 0.64
CA SER A 73 -11.22 7.46 1.68
C SER A 73 -12.61 8.01 1.36
N ASN A 74 -12.71 9.15 0.69
CA ASN A 74 -13.99 9.77 0.33
C ASN A 74 -14.65 9.03 -0.84
N SER A 75 -13.85 8.56 -1.80
CA SER A 75 -14.35 7.83 -2.97
C SER A 75 -14.63 6.35 -2.67
N ALA A 76 -13.93 5.77 -1.71
CA ALA A 76 -14.07 4.37 -1.30
C ALA A 76 -14.69 4.27 0.11
N GLY A 77 -16.02 4.31 0.18
CA GLY A 77 -16.77 4.18 1.45
C GLY A 77 -16.79 2.75 2.00
N SER A 78 -15.64 2.23 2.44
CA SER A 78 -15.51 0.90 3.07
C SER A 78 -14.46 0.88 4.18
N THR A 79 -14.39 -0.22 4.94
CA THR A 79 -13.32 -0.40 5.95
C THR A 79 -11.94 -0.34 5.29
N MET A 80 -11.75 -0.99 4.15
CA MET A 80 -10.48 -0.92 3.42
C MET A 80 -10.19 0.51 2.93
N GLY A 81 -11.22 1.19 2.41
CA GLY A 81 -11.19 2.62 2.09
C GLY A 81 -10.62 3.47 3.22
N ALA A 82 -11.18 3.26 4.41
CA ALA A 82 -10.80 3.96 5.61
C ALA A 82 -9.38 3.62 6.10
N LEU A 83 -8.94 2.36 5.95
CA LEU A 83 -7.59 1.92 6.36
C LEU A 83 -6.51 2.47 5.43
N LEU A 84 -6.66 2.31 4.11
CA LEU A 84 -5.70 2.85 3.13
C LEU A 84 -5.68 4.38 3.14
N GLY A 85 -6.83 5.03 3.23
CA GLY A 85 -6.87 6.49 3.39
C GLY A 85 -6.08 6.96 4.62
N THR A 86 -6.24 6.26 5.75
CA THR A 86 -5.44 6.52 6.95
C THR A 86 -3.95 6.27 6.74
N ALA A 87 -3.57 5.20 6.04
CA ALA A 87 -2.17 4.92 5.71
C ALA A 87 -1.51 6.08 4.94
N PHE A 88 -2.14 6.53 3.85
CA PHE A 88 -1.65 7.66 3.05
C PHE A 88 -1.60 8.97 3.84
N MET A 89 -2.64 9.27 4.62
CA MET A 89 -2.66 10.47 5.47
C MET A 89 -1.56 10.45 6.54
N ARG A 90 -1.29 9.29 7.15
CA ARG A 90 -0.24 9.15 8.16
C ARG A 90 1.15 9.25 7.54
N ALA A 91 1.35 8.65 6.37
CA ALA A 91 2.57 8.78 5.59
C ALA A 91 2.84 10.25 5.21
N GLY A 92 1.86 10.95 4.64
CA GLY A 92 2.00 12.35 4.23
C GLY A 92 2.38 13.29 5.37
N LYS A 93 1.85 13.06 6.58
CA LYS A 93 2.24 13.84 7.78
C LYS A 93 3.73 13.72 8.14
N GLN A 94 4.39 12.61 7.82
CA GLN A 94 5.82 12.44 8.14
C GLN A 94 6.76 13.27 7.27
N VAL A 95 6.28 13.71 6.10
CA VAL A 95 7.05 14.42 5.08
C VAL A 95 6.40 15.75 4.70
N GLN A 96 5.61 16.32 5.61
CA GLN A 96 4.95 17.61 5.40
C GLN A 96 5.98 18.72 5.17
N GLY A 97 5.78 19.51 4.12
CA GLY A 97 6.68 20.58 3.71
C GLY A 97 7.88 20.11 2.87
N GLN A 98 8.08 18.81 2.68
CA GLN A 98 9.18 18.29 1.87
C GLN A 98 8.87 18.33 0.38
N ARG A 99 9.87 18.68 -0.42
CA ARG A 99 9.81 18.68 -1.90
C ARG A 99 10.60 17.54 -2.53
N GLU A 100 11.33 16.82 -1.69
CA GLU A 100 12.12 15.66 -2.04
C GLU A 100 12.11 14.69 -0.85
N ILE A 101 12.00 13.39 -1.10
CA ILE A 101 12.02 12.33 -0.08
C ILE A 101 13.10 11.29 -0.40
N SER A 102 13.79 10.83 0.64
CA SER A 102 14.81 9.76 0.60
C SER A 102 14.24 8.41 1.05
N LEU A 103 15.05 7.35 0.96
CA LEU A 103 14.69 6.05 1.55
C LEU A 103 14.39 6.14 3.05
N ALA A 104 15.13 6.95 3.81
CA ALA A 104 14.87 7.14 5.24
C ALA A 104 13.50 7.80 5.49
N ASP A 105 13.05 8.66 4.59
CA ASP A 105 11.71 9.26 4.66
C ASP A 105 10.63 8.23 4.33
N VAL A 106 10.84 7.40 3.31
CA VAL A 106 9.95 6.29 2.95
C VAL A 106 9.79 5.30 4.10
N VAL A 107 10.87 4.94 4.80
CA VAL A 107 10.80 4.09 6.00
C VAL A 107 9.89 4.71 7.07
N ARG A 108 10.05 6.01 7.37
CA ARG A 108 9.19 6.70 8.34
C ARG A 108 7.73 6.77 7.88
N MET A 109 7.50 6.99 6.60
CA MET A 109 6.18 7.02 5.99
C MET A 109 5.46 5.66 6.12
N VAL A 110 6.14 4.56 5.75
CA VAL A 110 5.58 3.21 5.81
C VAL A 110 5.31 2.79 7.25
N LYS A 111 6.21 3.12 8.18
CA LYS A 111 5.99 2.90 9.61
C LYS A 111 4.75 3.64 10.13
N ALA A 112 4.61 4.92 9.80
CA ALA A 112 3.45 5.70 10.21
C ALA A 112 2.14 5.19 9.57
N ALA A 113 2.20 4.70 8.33
CA ALA A 113 1.08 4.05 7.66
C ALA A 113 0.65 2.77 8.38
N GLU A 114 1.61 1.89 8.73
CA GLU A 114 1.36 0.67 9.49
C GLU A 114 0.75 0.97 10.86
N ASP A 115 1.33 1.90 11.61
CA ASP A 115 0.81 2.32 12.92
C ASP A 115 -0.63 2.85 12.81
N GLY A 116 -0.91 3.66 11.78
CA GLY A 116 -2.27 4.14 11.49
C GLY A 116 -3.27 3.02 11.20
N ILE A 117 -2.86 1.99 10.44
CA ILE A 117 -3.68 0.82 10.16
C ILE A 117 -3.92 0.02 11.45
N LYS A 118 -2.90 -0.23 12.26
CA LYS A 118 -3.03 -0.94 13.55
C LYS A 118 -3.95 -0.19 14.52
N GLU A 119 -3.79 1.12 14.64
CA GLU A 119 -4.62 1.94 15.52
C GLU A 119 -6.11 1.91 15.13
N LYS A 120 -6.39 1.95 13.82
CA LYS A 120 -7.75 2.02 13.28
C LYS A 120 -8.41 0.66 13.15
N GLY A 121 -7.67 -0.33 12.64
CA GLY A 121 -8.14 -1.68 12.35
C GLY A 121 -8.03 -2.65 13.52
N LYS A 122 -7.19 -2.35 14.53
CA LYS A 122 -6.93 -3.17 15.73
C LYS A 122 -6.35 -4.58 15.46
N ALA A 123 -6.00 -4.86 14.20
CA ALA A 123 -5.33 -6.09 13.82
C ALA A 123 -3.82 -6.03 14.11
N GLN A 124 -3.19 -7.20 14.13
CA GLN A 124 -1.76 -7.42 14.25
C GLN A 124 -1.27 -8.42 13.19
N PRO A 125 0.06 -8.47 12.91
CA PRO A 125 0.62 -9.56 12.11
C PRO A 125 0.22 -10.93 12.70
N GLY A 126 -0.17 -11.86 11.83
CA GLY A 126 -0.74 -13.17 12.15
C GLY A 126 -2.26 -13.23 12.08
N ASP A 127 -2.96 -12.10 11.98
CA ASP A 127 -4.44 -12.07 11.96
C ASP A 127 -5.06 -12.38 10.59
N LYS A 128 -4.23 -12.62 9.56
CA LYS A 128 -4.61 -12.76 8.15
C LYS A 128 -5.24 -11.47 7.61
N THR A 129 -4.42 -10.41 7.53
CA THR A 129 -4.80 -9.08 7.07
C THR A 129 -3.70 -8.43 6.25
N MET A 130 -3.94 -7.19 5.79
CA MET A 130 -2.94 -6.38 5.10
C MET A 130 -1.63 -6.18 5.89
N LEU A 131 -1.65 -6.31 7.21
CA LEU A 131 -0.46 -6.19 8.06
C LEU A 131 0.54 -7.33 7.83
N ASP A 132 0.07 -8.50 7.39
CA ASP A 132 0.93 -9.66 7.11
C ASP A 132 1.84 -9.44 5.89
N ALA A 133 1.48 -8.54 4.98
CA ALA A 133 2.36 -8.08 3.91
C ALA A 133 3.07 -6.77 4.25
N LEU A 134 2.41 -5.85 4.97
CA LEU A 134 2.95 -4.52 5.27
C LEU A 134 4.12 -4.58 6.25
N ALA A 135 4.03 -5.39 7.30
CA ALA A 135 5.09 -5.48 8.32
C ALA A 135 6.40 -6.04 7.73
N PRO A 136 6.41 -7.16 6.98
CA PRO A 136 7.63 -7.63 6.30
C PRO A 136 8.19 -6.60 5.30
N ALA A 137 7.32 -5.89 4.57
CA ALA A 137 7.76 -4.84 3.64
C ALA A 137 8.47 -3.69 4.37
N ARG A 138 7.91 -3.22 5.50
CA ARG A 138 8.54 -2.21 6.36
C ARG A 138 9.90 -2.69 6.86
N GLU A 139 9.97 -3.91 7.36
CA GLU A 139 11.22 -4.48 7.89
C GLU A 139 12.30 -4.56 6.82
N ALA A 140 11.94 -4.97 5.60
CA ALA A 140 12.86 -4.97 4.47
C ALA A 140 13.37 -3.56 4.14
N LEU A 141 12.52 -2.54 4.16
CA LEU A 141 12.93 -1.15 3.95
C LEU A 141 13.88 -0.65 5.05
N GLU A 142 13.61 -1.01 6.31
CA GLU A 142 14.49 -0.66 7.43
C GLU A 142 15.88 -1.29 7.28
N GLN A 143 15.94 -2.59 6.93
CA GLN A 143 17.21 -3.27 6.68
C GLN A 143 17.95 -2.68 5.47
N ALA A 144 17.24 -2.39 4.38
CA ALA A 144 17.82 -1.77 3.20
C ALA A 144 18.41 -0.38 3.50
N ALA A 145 17.73 0.42 4.33
CA ALA A 145 18.21 1.72 4.77
C ALA A 145 19.46 1.62 5.64
N LEU A 146 19.51 0.65 6.57
CA LEU A 146 20.70 0.38 7.39
C LEU A 146 21.89 -0.07 6.54
N ALA A 147 21.64 -0.81 5.46
CA ALA A 147 22.65 -1.27 4.52
C ALA A 147 23.10 -0.19 3.51
N GLY A 148 22.50 1.01 3.51
CA GLY A 148 22.80 2.06 2.54
C GLY A 148 22.37 1.72 1.11
N THR A 149 21.35 0.87 0.96
CA THR A 149 20.80 0.47 -0.33
C THR A 149 20.12 1.67 -1.00
N ASP A 150 20.20 1.78 -2.33
CA ASP A 150 19.46 2.82 -3.04
C ASP A 150 17.94 2.57 -3.01
N LEU A 151 17.15 3.62 -3.26
CA LEU A 151 15.70 3.58 -3.06
C LEU A 151 14.99 2.58 -3.98
N ALA A 152 15.44 2.43 -5.22
CA ALA A 152 14.78 1.53 -6.18
C ALA A 152 14.97 0.07 -5.77
N GLU A 153 16.19 -0.29 -5.39
CA GLU A 153 16.51 -1.64 -4.91
C GLU A 153 15.85 -1.95 -3.56
N ALA A 154 15.83 -0.98 -2.63
CA ALA A 154 15.11 -1.12 -1.36
C ALA A 154 13.61 -1.41 -1.57
N MET A 155 12.97 -0.75 -2.54
CA MET A 155 11.56 -1.00 -2.85
C MET A 155 11.32 -2.37 -3.51
N LYS A 156 12.28 -2.90 -4.30
CA LYS A 156 12.22 -4.28 -4.80
C LYS A 156 12.27 -5.30 -3.66
N GLN A 157 13.17 -5.09 -2.70
CA GLN A 157 13.27 -5.94 -1.51
C GLN A 157 11.98 -5.88 -0.68
N ALA A 158 11.39 -4.69 -0.53
CA ALA A 158 10.10 -4.50 0.14
C ALA A 158 8.96 -5.25 -0.57
N ALA A 159 8.90 -5.19 -1.91
CA ALA A 159 7.90 -5.92 -2.69
C ALA A 159 8.06 -7.44 -2.56
N SER A 160 9.29 -7.96 -2.57
CA SER A 160 9.55 -9.39 -2.34
C SER A 160 9.16 -9.83 -0.93
N ALA A 161 9.43 -9.00 0.08
CA ALA A 161 9.01 -9.27 1.46
C ALA A 161 7.49 -9.26 1.61
N ALA A 162 6.80 -8.30 0.98
CA ALA A 162 5.35 -8.25 0.94
C ALA A 162 4.75 -9.50 0.30
N GLU A 163 5.33 -9.98 -0.81
CA GLU A 163 4.90 -11.22 -1.48
C GLU A 163 4.99 -12.44 -0.57
N LYS A 164 6.11 -12.59 0.15
CA LYS A 164 6.26 -13.65 1.17
C LYS A 164 5.23 -13.51 2.28
N GLY A 165 4.93 -12.27 2.67
CA GLY A 165 3.84 -11.94 3.59
C GLY A 165 2.49 -12.47 3.10
N VAL A 166 2.13 -12.19 1.84
CA VAL A 166 0.92 -12.73 1.19
C VAL A 166 0.90 -14.25 1.22
N GLN A 167 1.99 -14.91 0.83
CA GLN A 167 2.08 -16.37 0.82
C GLN A 167 1.86 -16.96 2.21
N SER A 168 2.36 -16.31 3.26
CA SER A 168 2.17 -16.77 4.64
C SER A 168 0.69 -16.79 5.05
N THR A 169 -0.14 -15.90 4.49
CA THR A 169 -1.57 -15.83 4.82
C THR A 169 -2.35 -17.05 4.37
N ILE A 170 -1.89 -17.81 3.39
CA ILE A 170 -2.62 -18.96 2.81
C ILE A 170 -2.97 -19.98 3.90
N ASN A 171 -2.04 -20.26 4.81
CA ASN A 171 -2.23 -21.27 5.86
C ASN A 171 -2.84 -20.70 7.16
N MET A 172 -3.23 -19.41 7.16
CA MET A 172 -3.80 -18.77 8.34
C MET A 172 -5.32 -18.86 8.35
N GLN A 173 -5.88 -19.09 9.53
CA GLN A 173 -7.28 -18.83 9.82
C GLN A 173 -7.45 -17.34 10.14
N ALA A 174 -8.41 -16.68 9.48
CA ALA A 174 -8.66 -15.26 9.70
C ALA A 174 -9.24 -14.99 11.09
N SER A 175 -8.65 -14.01 11.79
CA SER A 175 -9.13 -13.53 13.09
C SER A 175 -9.80 -12.15 13.02
N PHE A 176 -9.62 -11.44 11.91
CA PHE A 176 -10.14 -10.09 11.68
C PHE A 176 -10.98 -9.95 10.41
N GLY A 177 -11.69 -8.82 10.31
CA GLY A 177 -12.48 -8.46 9.12
C GLY A 177 -13.70 -9.34 8.89
N ARG A 178 -14.23 -9.32 7.66
CA ARG A 178 -15.34 -10.19 7.23
C ARG A 178 -14.91 -11.66 7.15
N ALA A 179 -13.65 -11.92 6.76
CA ALA A 179 -13.09 -13.26 6.63
C ALA A 179 -13.18 -14.09 7.91
N ARG A 180 -13.09 -13.47 9.10
CA ARG A 180 -13.22 -14.18 10.39
C ARG A 180 -14.52 -14.97 10.52
N TRP A 181 -15.60 -14.56 9.85
CA TRP A 181 -16.90 -15.24 9.91
C TRP A 181 -16.89 -16.61 9.25
N LEU A 182 -15.90 -16.89 8.40
CA LEU A 182 -15.75 -18.15 7.69
C LEU A 182 -14.91 -19.17 8.47
N GLY A 183 -14.24 -18.77 9.55
CA GLY A 183 -13.42 -19.67 10.38
C GLY A 183 -12.36 -20.41 9.57
N GLU A 184 -12.23 -21.72 9.80
CA GLU A 184 -11.24 -22.59 9.12
C GLU A 184 -11.37 -22.58 7.59
N ARG A 185 -12.53 -22.21 7.03
CA ARG A 185 -12.72 -22.11 5.57
C ARG A 185 -11.84 -21.05 4.91
N THR A 186 -11.21 -20.18 5.69
CA THR A 186 -10.23 -19.19 5.18
C THR A 186 -8.84 -19.80 4.93
N ILE A 187 -8.56 -20.99 5.46
CA ILE A 187 -7.31 -21.72 5.23
C ILE A 187 -7.31 -22.24 3.78
N GLY A 188 -6.17 -22.09 3.10
CA GLY A 188 -6.00 -22.42 1.69
C GLY A 188 -6.19 -21.23 0.74
N HIS A 189 -6.61 -20.07 1.26
CA HIS A 189 -6.81 -18.85 0.49
C HIS A 189 -5.88 -17.73 0.98
N GLN A 190 -5.22 -17.02 0.07
CA GLN A 190 -4.44 -15.83 0.45
C GLN A 190 -5.36 -14.65 0.83
N ASP A 191 -4.89 -13.77 1.71
CA ASP A 191 -5.63 -12.57 2.10
C ASP A 191 -5.67 -11.53 0.98
N PRO A 192 -6.86 -11.03 0.60
CA PRO A 192 -6.98 -10.01 -0.45
C PRO A 192 -6.38 -8.66 0.00
N GLY A 193 -6.42 -8.32 1.29
CA GLY A 193 -5.81 -7.10 1.84
C GLY A 193 -4.27 -7.14 1.82
N ALA A 194 -3.67 -8.27 2.18
CA ALA A 194 -2.23 -8.51 2.07
C ALA A 194 -1.80 -8.44 0.60
N THR A 195 -2.59 -9.05 -0.29
CA THR A 195 -2.33 -9.03 -1.73
C THR A 195 -2.32 -7.59 -2.26
N LEU A 196 -3.27 -6.76 -1.83
CA LEU A 196 -3.30 -5.34 -2.19
C LEU A 196 -2.02 -4.60 -1.77
N VAL A 197 -1.49 -4.84 -0.56
CA VAL A 197 -0.22 -4.24 -0.11
C VAL A 197 0.96 -4.68 -0.98
N PHE A 198 1.02 -5.97 -1.32
CA PHE A 198 2.03 -6.47 -2.26
C PHE A 198 1.91 -5.80 -3.63
N LEU A 199 0.70 -5.67 -4.18
CA LEU A 199 0.48 -5.02 -5.48
C LEU A 199 0.92 -3.56 -5.46
N ILE A 200 0.67 -2.83 -4.37
CA ILE A 200 1.18 -1.46 -4.17
C ILE A 200 2.71 -1.49 -4.20
N ALA A 201 3.36 -2.32 -3.37
CA ALA A 201 4.82 -2.39 -3.30
C ALA A 201 5.46 -2.77 -4.65
N ARG A 202 4.86 -3.70 -5.38
CA ARG A 202 5.28 -4.14 -6.72
C ARG A 202 5.18 -3.01 -7.74
N SER A 203 4.08 -2.27 -7.76
CA SER A 203 3.89 -1.13 -8.66
C SER A 203 4.92 -0.02 -8.38
N LEU A 204 5.15 0.30 -7.11
CA LEU A 204 6.17 1.25 -6.69
C LEU A 204 7.57 0.80 -7.16
N ALA A 205 7.96 -0.44 -6.87
CA ALA A 205 9.26 -0.99 -7.26
C ALA A 205 9.49 -0.94 -8.78
N GLY A 206 8.50 -1.40 -9.57
CA GLY A 206 8.60 -1.37 -11.03
C GLY A 206 8.65 0.04 -11.61
N THR A 207 7.96 1.00 -10.99
CA THR A 207 8.00 2.41 -11.42
C THR A 207 9.37 3.04 -11.15
N LEU A 208 9.94 2.81 -9.97
CA LEU A 208 11.25 3.33 -9.59
C LEU A 208 12.39 2.71 -10.41
N GLU A 209 12.26 1.44 -10.78
CA GLU A 209 13.19 0.77 -11.68
C GLU A 209 13.19 1.43 -13.07
N ARG A 210 12.00 1.69 -13.65
CA ARG A 210 11.88 2.40 -14.93
C ARG A 210 12.44 3.82 -14.86
N MET A 211 12.23 4.54 -13.75
CA MET A 211 12.80 5.87 -13.55
C MET A 211 14.33 5.85 -13.42
N SER A 212 14.90 4.76 -12.90
CA SER A 212 16.35 4.60 -12.76
C SER A 212 17.03 4.20 -14.07
N ASN A 213 16.28 3.60 -15.00
CA ASN A 213 16.73 3.15 -16.32
C ASN A 213 15.84 3.74 -17.44
N PRO A 214 15.88 5.08 -17.68
CA PRO A 214 15.12 5.68 -18.76
C PRO A 214 15.62 5.14 -20.11
N VAL A 215 14.68 4.62 -20.92
CA VAL A 215 14.91 4.15 -22.30
C VAL A 215 15.22 5.32 -23.22
#